data_AF-A0A950UC04-F1
#
_entry.id   AF-A0A950UC04-F1
#
_cell.length_a   1.000
_cell.length_b   1.000
_cell.length_c   1.000
_cell.angle_alpha   90.00
_cell.angle_beta   90.00
_cell.angle_gamma   90.00
#
_symmetry.space_group_name_H-M   'P 1'
#
loop_
_entity.id
_entity.type
_entity.pdbx_description
1 polymer ?
#
loop_
_entity_poly.entity_id
_entity_poly.type
_entity_poly.pdbx_seq_one_letter_code
_entity_poly.pdbx_strand_id
1 'polypeptide(L)' 'MDRLEAMTTLLAVVDAGSLSAASRKLGTPLATISRRVSELEVHL' A
#
# COMPACT_ATOMS: atom_id res chain seq x y z
N MET A 1 -1.25 5.28 10.74
CA MET A 1 -1.58 5.51 9.33
C MET A 1 -2.96 6.15 9.30
N ASP A 2 -3.15 7.24 8.58
CA ASP A 2 -4.51 7.72 8.31
C ASP A 2 -5.08 7.06 7.04
N ARG A 3 -6.41 7.14 6.86
CA ARG A 3 -7.10 6.51 5.73
C ARG A 3 -6.60 7.01 4.37
N LEU A 4 -6.17 8.27 4.26
CA LEU A 4 -5.69 8.84 3.00
C LEU A 4 -4.31 8.29 2.65
N GLU A 5 -3.42 8.12 3.63
CA GLU A 5 -2.14 7.46 3.45
C GLU A 5 -2.33 6.01 2.95
N ALA A 6 -3.35 5.31 3.48
CA ALA A 6 -3.68 3.94 3.08
C ALA A 6 -4.21 3.89 1.64
N MET A 7 -5.12 4.79 1.28
CA MET A 7 -5.63 4.91 -0.09
C MET A 7 -4.53 5.30 -1.08
N THR A 8 -3.61 6.18 -0.70
CA THR A 8 -2.46 6.56 -1.53
C THR A 8 -1.54 5.36 -1.75
N THR A 9 -1.31 4.56 -0.71
CA THR A 9 -0.54 3.31 -0.82
C THR A 9 -1.23 2.33 -1.76
N LEU A 10 -2.56 2.17 -1.67
CA LEU A 10 -3.32 1.31 -2.57
C LEU A 10 -3.20 1.76 -4.04
N LEU A 11 -3.35 3.06 -4.32
CA LEU A 11 -3.19 3.59 -5.68
C LEU A 11 -1.78 3.28 -6.24
N ALA A 12 -0.74 3.48 -5.44
CA ALA A 12 0.63 3.15 -5.86
C ALA A 12 0.83 1.65 -6.12
N VAL A 13 0.14 0.78 -5.39
CA VAL A 13 0.14 -0.69 -5.61
C VAL A 13 -0.54 -1.05 -6.92
N VAL A 14 -1.70 -0.46 -7.20
CA VAL A 14 -2.44 -0.64 -8.46
C VAL A 14 -1.59 -0.17 -9.65
N ASP A 15 -1.01 1.03 -9.55
CA ASP A 15 -0.14 1.59 -10.60
C ASP A 15 1.11 0.75 -10.86
N ALA A 16 1.68 0.14 -9.80
CA ALA A 16 2.86 -0.71 -9.91
C ALA A 16 2.53 -2.17 -10.28
N GLY A 17 1.25 -2.56 -10.24
CA GLY A 17 0.76 -3.90 -10.54
C GLY A 17 1.04 -4.98 -9.49
N SER A 18 1.75 -4.66 -8.40
CA SER A 18 1.93 -5.57 -7.25
C SER A 18 2.48 -4.85 -6.02
N LEU A 19 2.24 -5.43 -4.82
CA LEU A 19 2.80 -4.94 -3.56
C LEU A 19 4.35 -4.87 -3.59
N SER A 20 4.99 -5.89 -4.18
CA SER A 20 6.46 -5.96 -4.29
C SER A 20 7.02 -4.92 -5.26
N ALA A 21 6.32 -4.62 -6.35
CA ALA A 21 6.72 -3.55 -7.26
C ALA A 21 6.56 -2.16 -6.61
N ALA A 22 5.45 -1.92 -5.90
CA ALA A 22 5.25 -0.69 -5.15
C ALA A 22 6.27 -0.50 -4.03
N SER A 23 6.62 -1.57 -3.30
CA SER A 23 7.66 -1.54 -2.27
C SER A 23 9.01 -1.07 -2.83
N ARG A 24 9.44 -1.60 -3.98
CA ARG A 24 10.66 -1.15 -4.66
C ARG A 24 10.55 0.29 -5.16
N LYS A 25 9.41 0.67 -5.75
CA LYS A 25 9.16 2.03 -6.27
C LYS A 25 9.16 3.09 -5.16
N LEU A 26 8.59 2.77 -4.00
CA LEU A 26 8.40 3.69 -2.88
C LEU A 26 9.53 3.63 -1.84
N GLY A 27 10.53 2.75 -2.03
CA GLY A 27 11.59 2.54 -1.02
C GLY A 27 11.07 2.12 0.36
N THR A 28 9.87 1.54 0.40
CA THR A 28 9.14 1.22 1.63
C THR A 28 9.07 -0.29 1.79
N PRO A 29 9.33 -0.87 2.98
CA PRO A 29 9.29 -2.32 3.18
C PRO A 29 7.95 -2.94 2.74
N LEU A 30 8.02 -4.12 2.10
CA LEU A 30 6.82 -4.85 1.64
C LEU A 30 5.83 -5.11 2.77
N ALA A 31 6.30 -5.48 3.96
CA ALA A 31 5.44 -5.71 5.12
C ALA A 31 4.67 -4.45 5.53
N THR A 32 5.30 -3.28 5.43
CA THR A 32 4.64 -1.99 5.68
C THR A 32 3.56 -1.74 4.64
N ILE A 33 3.86 -1.91 3.34
CA ILE A 33 2.86 -1.73 2.27
C ILE A 33 1.68 -2.69 2.44
N SER A 34 1.96 -3.97 2.72
CA SER A 34 0.95 -5.00 2.95
C SER A 34 0.01 -4.63 4.10
N ARG A 35 0.58 -4.28 5.27
CA ARG A 35 -0.21 -3.88 6.45
C ARG A 35 -1.14 -2.70 6.14
N ARG A 36 -0.63 -1.69 5.44
CA ARG A 36 -1.39 -0.49 5.07
C ARG A 36 -2.60 -0.81 4.19
N VAL A 37 -2.45 -1.74 3.24
CA VAL A 37 -3.56 -2.20 2.39
C VAL A 37 -4.55 -3.03 3.19
N SER A 38 -4.08 -3.96 4.04
CA SER A 38 -4.97 -4.75 4.89
C SER A 38 -5.77 -3.89 5.89
N GLU A 39 -5.13 -2.85 6.46
CA GLU A 39 -5.83 -1.88 7.30
C GLU A 39 -6.93 -1.14 6.53
N LEU A 40 -6.71 -0.81 5.25
CA LEU A 40 -7.72 -0.19 4.40
C LEU A 40 -8.89 -1.14 4.12
N GLU A 41 -8.60 -2.42 3.82
CA GLU A 41 -9.62 -3.45 3.52
C GLU A 41 -10.54 -3.73 4.71
N VAL A 42 -10.09 -3.59 5.95
CA VAL A 42 -10.94 -3.74 7.15
C VAL A 42 -12.07 -2.70 7.21
N HIS A 43 -11.93 -1.57 6.51
CA HIS A 43 -12.92 -0.50 6.48
C HIS A 43 -13.84 -0.53 5.25
N LEU A 44 -13.82 -1.61 4.47
CA LEU A 44 -14.60 -1.86 3.25
C LEU A 44 -15.43 -3.13 3.39
#